data_AF-A0A9C8XHU2-F1
#
_entry.id   AF-A0A9C8XHU2-F1
#
_cell.length_a   1.000
_cell.length_b   1.000
_cell.length_c   1.000
_cell.angle_alpha   90.00
_cell.angle_beta   90.00
_cell.angle_gamma   90.00
#
_symmetry.space_group_name_H-M   'P 1'
#
loop_
_entity.id
_entity.type
_entity.pdbx_description
1 polymer ?
#
loop_
_entity_poly.entity_id
_entity_poly.type
_entity_poly.pdbx_seq_one_letter_code
_entity_poly.pdbx_strand_id
1 'polypeptide(L)'
;MIDKRRTANDLMTLRDLIRWGTSQFNAAGLNFAQGMPTALDEAVYLCLSALHLPPDFSVEYFDCVLTMDERLKVLDLYEQRIEESKPAAYITHEAWFAGLSFYVD
;
A
#
# COMPACT_ATOMS: atom_id res chain seq x y z
N MET A 1 5.08 15.90 -2.32
CA MET A 1 5.14 15.40 -0.94
C MET A 1 3.71 15.34 -0.40
N ILE A 2 3.34 14.21 0.22
CA ILE A 2 1.97 13.98 0.68
C ILE A 2 1.75 14.77 1.98
N ASP A 3 0.66 15.54 2.09
CA ASP A 3 0.25 16.09 3.38
C ASP A 3 -0.40 14.97 4.22
N LYS A 4 0.44 14.22 4.95
CA LYS A 4 0.04 12.99 5.64
C LYS A 4 -1.00 13.25 6.72
N ARG A 5 -0.85 14.32 7.50
CA ARG A 5 -1.80 14.62 8.59
C ARG A 5 -3.17 14.99 8.05
N ARG A 6 -3.24 15.79 7.00
CA ARG A 6 -4.52 16.11 6.37
C ARG A 6 -5.13 14.86 5.74
N THR A 7 -4.35 14.14 4.94
CA THR A 7 -4.81 12.94 4.23
C THR A 7 -5.30 11.86 5.20
N ALA A 8 -4.60 11.65 6.32
CA ALA A 8 -5.01 10.72 7.35
C ALA A 8 -6.24 11.19 8.15
N ASN A 9 -6.70 12.44 8.06
CA ASN A 9 -8.00 12.82 8.60
C ASN A 9 -9.14 12.59 7.60
N ASP A 10 -8.83 12.66 6.29
CA ASP A 10 -9.84 12.55 5.22
C ASP A 10 -10.10 11.10 4.79
N LEU A 11 -9.07 10.24 4.83
CA LEU A 11 -9.17 8.81 4.50
C LEU A 11 -9.26 8.03 5.81
N MET A 12 -10.24 7.14 5.95
CA MET A 12 -10.51 6.49 7.25
C MET A 12 -10.41 4.96 7.19
N THR A 13 -10.59 4.37 6.02
CA THR A 13 -10.65 2.92 5.83
C THR A 13 -9.54 2.41 4.90
N LEU A 14 -9.33 1.08 4.91
CA LEU A 14 -8.48 0.41 3.92
C LEU A 14 -8.96 0.72 2.49
N ARG A 15 -10.28 0.69 2.25
CA ARG A 15 -10.87 1.00 0.94
C ARG A 15 -10.50 2.42 0.48
N ASP A 16 -10.58 3.40 1.37
CA ASP A 16 -10.23 4.80 1.06
C ASP A 16 -8.76 4.93 0.66
N LEU A 17 -7.87 4.33 1.47
CA LEU A 17 -6.42 4.36 1.26
C LEU A 17 -6.04 3.65 -0.04
N ILE A 18 -6.55 2.45 -0.29
CA ILE A 18 -6.27 1.68 -1.51
C ILE A 18 -6.69 2.47 -2.76
N ARG A 19 -7.93 2.97 -2.77
CA ARG A 19 -8.45 3.77 -3.89
C ARG A 19 -7.63 5.04 -4.10
N TRP A 20 -7.26 5.73 -3.02
CA TRP A 20 -6.44 6.94 -3.08
C TRP A 20 -5.03 6.65 -3.57
N GLY A 21 -4.33 5.68 -2.97
CA GLY A 21 -2.98 5.25 -3.34
C GLY A 21 -2.88 4.82 -4.79
N THR A 22 -3.84 4.04 -5.28
CA THR A 22 -3.95 3.68 -6.70
C THR A 22 -3.96 4.92 -7.60
N SER A 23 -4.68 5.97 -7.21
CA SER A 23 -4.73 7.23 -7.98
C SER A 23 -3.37 7.93 -7.96
N GLN A 24 -2.72 7.97 -6.80
CA GLN A 24 -1.41 8.62 -6.65
C GLN A 24 -0.30 7.90 -7.42
N PHE A 25 -0.27 6.57 -7.40
CA PHE A 25 0.72 5.77 -8.12
C PHE A 25 0.58 5.91 -9.64
N ASN A 26 -0.65 5.92 -10.15
CA ASN A 26 -0.90 6.21 -11.56
C ASN A 26 -0.49 7.64 -11.94
N ALA A 27 -0.83 8.64 -11.11
CA ALA A 27 -0.45 10.03 -11.36
C ALA A 27 1.07 10.25 -11.32
N ALA A 28 1.78 9.47 -10.50
CA ALA A 28 3.25 9.48 -10.42
C ALA A 28 3.94 8.72 -11.58
N GLY A 29 3.18 8.01 -12.43
CA GLY A 29 3.74 7.28 -13.58
C GLY A 29 4.66 6.12 -13.18
N LEU A 30 4.36 5.45 -12.07
CA LEU A 30 5.18 4.35 -11.55
C LEU A 30 5.13 3.13 -12.47
N ASN A 31 6.24 2.40 -12.53
CA ASN A 31 6.31 1.11 -13.24
C ASN A 31 5.92 -0.04 -12.32
N PHE A 32 5.27 -1.05 -12.89
CA PHE A 32 4.73 -2.22 -12.18
C PHE A 32 5.29 -3.52 -12.80
N ALA A 33 5.71 -4.46 -11.95
CA ALA A 33 6.32 -5.72 -12.36
C ALA A 33 5.28 -6.88 -12.36
N GLN A 34 5.61 -8.02 -12.99
CA GLN A 34 4.67 -9.14 -13.17
C GLN A 34 4.06 -9.73 -11.89
N GLY A 35 4.64 -9.48 -10.70
CA GLY A 35 4.08 -9.92 -9.42
C GLY A 35 2.99 -9.01 -8.83
N MET A 36 2.97 -7.73 -9.20
CA MET A 36 1.97 -6.73 -8.80
C MET A 36 1.75 -5.83 -10.01
N PRO A 37 0.98 -6.29 -11.02
CA PRO A 37 1.00 -5.69 -12.36
C PRO A 37 0.33 -4.32 -12.45
N THR A 38 -0.38 -3.89 -11.40
CA THR A 38 -1.11 -2.62 -11.40
C THR A 38 -0.83 -1.77 -10.16
N ALA A 39 -1.10 -0.47 -10.29
CA ALA A 39 -1.15 0.46 -9.17
C ALA A 39 -2.09 0.00 -8.04
N LEU A 40 -3.17 -0.69 -8.39
CA LEU A 40 -4.12 -1.22 -7.41
C LEU A 40 -3.48 -2.34 -6.59
N ASP A 41 -2.80 -3.28 -7.24
CA ASP A 41 -2.18 -4.42 -6.58
C ASP A 41 -1.10 -3.95 -5.59
N GLU A 42 -0.24 -3.00 -5.99
CA GLU A 42 0.74 -2.44 -5.08
C GLU A 42 0.11 -1.60 -3.95
N ALA A 43 -0.96 -0.86 -4.22
CA ALA A 43 -1.67 -0.10 -3.19
C ALA A 43 -2.30 -1.01 -2.13
N VAL A 44 -2.90 -2.14 -2.55
CA VAL A 44 -3.41 -3.20 -1.66
C VAL A 44 -2.26 -3.80 -0.87
N TYR A 45 -1.19 -4.21 -1.54
CA TYR A 45 -0.06 -4.89 -0.91
C TYR A 45 0.61 -4.02 0.17
N LEU A 46 0.89 -2.75 -0.13
CA LEU A 46 1.47 -1.82 0.84
C LEU A 46 0.51 -1.53 2.00
N CYS A 47 -0.79 -1.43 1.76
CA CYS A 47 -1.79 -1.31 2.82
C CYS A 47 -1.76 -2.52 3.78
N LEU A 48 -1.83 -3.73 3.23
CA LEU A 48 -1.84 -4.96 4.05
C LEU A 48 -0.51 -5.12 4.81
N SER A 49 0.62 -4.85 4.15
CA SER A 49 1.95 -4.90 4.77
C SER A 49 2.09 -3.92 5.93
N ALA A 50 1.66 -2.66 5.77
CA ALA A 50 1.70 -1.64 6.83
C ALA A 50 0.89 -2.04 8.08
N LEU A 51 -0.16 -2.84 7.89
CA LEU A 51 -1.07 -3.29 8.94
C LEU A 51 -0.75 -4.70 9.45
N HIS A 52 0.32 -5.33 8.96
CA HIS A 52 0.69 -6.71 9.29
C HIS A 52 -0.43 -7.72 8.97
N LEU A 53 -1.18 -7.47 7.91
CA LEU A 53 -2.26 -8.33 7.44
C LEU A 53 -1.75 -9.28 6.34
N PRO A 54 -2.29 -10.50 6.26
CA PRO A 54 -1.90 -11.46 5.24
C PRO A 54 -2.44 -11.04 3.85
N PRO A 55 -1.83 -11.49 2.74
CA PRO A 55 -2.24 -11.12 1.39
C PRO A 55 -3.65 -11.63 1.01
N ASP A 56 -4.14 -12.67 1.69
CA ASP A 56 -5.49 -13.23 1.51
C ASP A 56 -6.52 -12.64 2.50
N PHE A 57 -6.21 -11.49 3.11
CA PHE A 57 -7.11 -10.80 4.03
C PHE A 57 -8.46 -10.47 3.38
N SER A 58 -9.56 -10.80 4.07
CA SER A 58 -10.91 -10.68 3.51
C SER A 58 -11.28 -9.22 3.24
N VAL A 59 -11.78 -8.98 2.02
CA VAL A 59 -12.26 -7.66 1.57
C VAL A 59 -13.47 -7.15 2.35
N GLU A 60 -14.16 -8.01 3.10
CA GLU A 60 -15.28 -7.63 3.97
C GLU A 60 -14.86 -6.68 5.09
N TYR A 61 -13.58 -6.71 5.50
CA TYR A 61 -13.04 -5.84 6.53
C TYR A 61 -12.47 -4.52 5.96
N PHE A 62 -12.52 -4.30 4.64
CA PHE A 62 -11.89 -3.12 4.04
C PHE A 62 -12.61 -1.81 4.39
N ASP A 63 -13.85 -1.90 4.87
CA ASP A 63 -14.65 -0.77 5.34
C ASP A 63 -14.46 -0.50 6.85
N CYS A 64 -13.63 -1.28 7.54
CA CYS A 64 -13.27 -1.02 8.93
C CYS A 64 -12.46 0.27 9.05
N VAL A 65 -12.78 1.06 10.08
CA VAL A 65 -12.05 2.28 10.41
C VAL A 65 -10.69 1.93 10.98
N LEU A 66 -9.65 2.48 10.37
CA LEU A 66 -8.29 2.40 10.87
C LEU A 66 -8.05 3.47 11.94
N THR A 67 -7.11 3.24 12.83
CA THR A 67 -6.57 4.25 13.75
C THR A 67 -5.72 5.28 13.01
N MET A 68 -5.48 6.44 13.62
CA MET A 68 -4.61 7.47 13.01
C MET A 68 -3.22 6.93 12.67
N ASP A 69 -2.61 6.16 13.58
CA ASP A 69 -1.26 5.64 13.40
C ASP A 69 -1.18 4.63 12.24
N GLU A 70 -2.18 3.76 12.09
CA GLU A 70 -2.29 2.84 10.96
C GLU A 70 -2.34 3.58 9.62
N ARG A 71 -3.12 4.66 9.56
CA ARG A 71 -3.22 5.48 8.33
C ARG A 71 -1.92 6.19 8.02
N LEU A 72 -1.24 6.73 9.03
CA LEU A 72 0.06 7.38 8.84
C LEU A 72 1.11 6.39 8.33
N LYS A 73 1.16 5.15 8.87
CA LYS A 73 2.07 4.10 8.37
C LYS A 73 1.85 3.78 6.90
N VAL A 74 0.59 3.65 6.47
CA VAL A 74 0.27 3.43 5.04
C VAL A 74 0.76 4.60 4.19
N LEU A 75 0.51 5.83 4.63
CA LEU A 75 0.93 7.03 3.90
C LEU A 75 2.45 7.19 3.85
N ASP A 76 3.18 6.72 4.86
CA ASP A 76 4.65 6.66 4.84
C ASP A 76 5.14 5.73 3.73
N LEU A 77 4.59 4.52 3.62
CA LEU A 77 4.94 3.60 2.54
C LEU A 77 4.56 4.13 1.16
N TYR A 78 3.42 4.80 1.03
CA TYR A 78 3.01 5.42 -0.24
C TYR A 78 3.94 6.55 -0.66
N GLU A 79 4.37 7.40 0.29
CA GLU A 79 5.35 8.44 0.00
C GLU A 79 6.67 7.84 -0.45
N GLN A 80 7.18 6.84 0.29
CA GLN A 80 8.41 6.14 -0.07
C GLN A 80 8.30 5.49 -1.47
N ARG A 81 7.15 4.87 -1.78
CA ARG A 81 6.89 4.25 -3.08
C ARG A 81 6.95 5.24 -4.25
N ILE A 82 6.42 6.44 -4.04
CA ILE A 82 6.42 7.52 -5.03
C ILE A 82 7.81 8.13 -5.16
N GLU A 83 8.47 8.43 -4.05
CA GLU A 83 9.77 9.11 -4.03
C GLU A 83 10.91 8.21 -4.54
N GLU A 84 10.96 6.96 -4.12
CA GLU A 84 12.00 6.03 -4.55
C GLU A 84 11.70 5.38 -5.89
N SER A 85 10.42 5.37 -6.32
CA SER A 85 9.95 4.69 -7.54
C SER A 85 10.30 3.19 -7.61
N LYS A 86 10.71 2.58 -6.49
CA LYS A 86 10.98 1.13 -6.37
C LYS A 86 9.68 0.34 -6.24
N PRO A 87 9.59 -0.88 -6.82
CA PRO A 87 8.42 -1.75 -6.62
C PRO A 87 8.16 -2.02 -5.14
N ALA A 88 6.89 -2.26 -4.79
CA ALA A 88 6.46 -2.38 -3.40
C ALA A 88 7.21 -3.48 -2.61
N ALA A 89 7.57 -4.59 -3.26
CA ALA A 89 8.31 -5.69 -2.64
C ALA A 89 9.70 -5.28 -2.10
N TYR A 90 10.35 -4.30 -2.72
CA TYR A 90 11.65 -3.77 -2.25
C TYR A 90 11.49 -2.81 -1.07
N ILE A 91 10.32 -2.21 -0.91
CA ILE A 91 10.01 -1.30 0.20
C ILE A 91 9.65 -2.11 1.44
N THR A 92 8.90 -3.19 1.26
CA THR A 92 8.49 -4.09 2.35
C THR A 92 9.54 -5.16 2.66
N HIS A 93 10.58 -5.29 1.82
CA HIS A 93 11.55 -6.38 1.83
C HIS A 93 10.91 -7.77 1.75
N GLU A 94 9.76 -7.88 1.09
CA GLU A 94 8.97 -9.10 1.04
C GLU A 94 8.33 -9.28 -0.35
N ALA A 95 8.39 -10.49 -0.88
CA ALA A 95 7.66 -10.91 -2.07
C ALA A 95 6.91 -12.21 -1.81
N TRP A 96 5.74 -12.36 -2.42
CA TRP A 96 4.89 -13.54 -2.28
C TRP A 96 4.90 -14.40 -3.55
N PHE A 97 5.13 -15.69 -3.38
CA PHE A 97 5.09 -16.67 -4.47
C PHE A 97 4.53 -17.99 -3.97
N ALA A 98 3.51 -18.51 -4.67
CA ALA A 98 2.86 -19.77 -4.32
C ALA A 98 2.39 -19.87 -2.84
N GLY A 99 1.92 -18.75 -2.27
CA GLY A 99 1.45 -18.68 -0.88
C GLY A 99 2.55 -18.60 0.18
N LEU A 100 3.81 -18.49 -0.23
CA LEU A 100 4.97 -18.33 0.65
C LEU A 100 5.54 -16.91 0.49
N SER A 101 5.99 -16.32 1.59
CA SER A 101 6.73 -15.05 1.57
C SER A 101 8.24 -15.30 1.54
N PHE A 102 8.94 -14.44 0.81
CA PHE A 102 10.39 -14.46 0.61
C PHE A 102 10.95 -13.07 0.85
N TYR A 103 12.11 -12.99 1.49
CA TYR A 103 12.83 -11.73 1.66
C TYR A 103 13.44 -11.25 0.33
N VAL A 104 13.38 -9.95 0.05
CA VAL A 104 13.93 -9.32 -1.17
C VAL A 104 14.68 -8.04 -0.83
N ASP A 105 15.80 -7.80 -1.53
CA ASP A 105 16.66 -6.60 -1.43
C ASP A 105 17.13 -6.16 -2.83
#